data_AF-A0A847VQW5-F1
#
_entry.id   AF-A0A847VQW5-F1
#
_cell.length_a   1.000
_cell.length_b   1.000
_cell.length_c   1.000
_cell.angle_alpha   90.00
_cell.angle_beta   90.00
_cell.angle_gamma   90.00
#
_symmetry.space_group_name_H-M   'P 1'
#
loop_
_entity.id
_entity.type
_entity.pdbx_description
1 polymer ?
#
loop_
_entity_poly.entity_id
_entity_poly.type
_entity_poly.pdbx_seq_one_letter_code
_entity_poly.pdbx_strand_id
1 'polypeptide(L)'
;MLKLYLTTNQKNKAIFLVASFLFFFFLMTAAPAQAATSTVRGVAWAGDSYREVYMNCLDAVVGSRLDQEGNLYNFPEPRGFHFFADPCQAGMQHAVYIDENGNFSGQAWNPTVNFISFSGTATPPDNYSSTNAHCPHTCNASNNCWACLNETDQKVYGWARIDVSGEWIKLDNDLEPTSVSLQGCDLSASTFPGHGIPVGDFVGYAVADAGNTNFTGTISFNCESEAGGSACEERNYKVYIGNLTLGALTAPNWSYTQACNNALGAALKWCKRSGIQTAYEVMVSTSNTPDPSSAVCWSRKKISDYAFQYTLPNADLDCAPLNYGTNYYWWVRAYDENDEPTEWYQYNSNSATDTDGNPDGNPLTFTTFKHNFPNPFITWEPLTPVVGTTTLFSAINSQYYTTAQPSLPQSCAGNNCNYLWSVSGGTYTISTTTAATTSIVFTNSIKGAFVELELRDSDNYMCKARTAPMEINYDLPLWREVKAK
;
A
#
# COMPACT_ATOMS: atom_id res chain seq x y z
N MET A 1 60.95 25.59 11.90
CA MET A 1 60.96 25.07 10.51
C MET A 1 62.03 24.01 10.39
N LEU A 2 61.65 22.73 10.49
CA LEU A 2 62.57 21.60 10.31
C LEU A 2 62.30 21.00 8.92
N LYS A 3 63.18 21.26 7.94
CA LYS A 3 63.09 20.66 6.59
C LYS A 3 63.74 19.28 6.62
N LEU A 4 62.92 18.23 6.67
CA LEU A 4 63.39 16.87 6.42
C LEU A 4 63.66 16.69 4.91
N TYR A 5 64.92 16.46 4.55
CA TYR A 5 65.33 16.07 3.21
C TYR A 5 65.22 14.55 3.05
N LEU A 6 64.11 14.08 2.51
CA LEU A 6 63.95 12.68 2.06
C LEU A 6 64.42 12.56 0.61
N THR A 7 65.31 11.61 0.35
CA THR A 7 65.76 11.26 -1.01
C THR A 7 64.60 10.69 -1.83
N THR A 8 64.64 10.86 -3.15
CA THR A 8 63.53 10.54 -4.07
C THR A 8 63.00 9.09 -3.94
N ASN A 9 63.89 8.16 -3.58
CA ASN A 9 63.54 6.76 -3.37
C ASN A 9 62.76 6.50 -2.05
N GLN A 10 62.94 7.35 -1.04
CA GLN A 10 62.16 7.28 0.21
C GLN A 10 60.80 7.98 0.09
N LYS A 11 60.66 9.01 -0.76
CA LYS A 11 59.36 9.63 -1.04
C LYS A 11 58.39 8.65 -1.68
N ASN A 12 58.84 7.83 -2.63
CA ASN A 12 57.99 6.85 -3.29
C ASN A 12 57.54 5.73 -2.33
N LYS A 13 58.41 5.30 -1.41
CA LYS A 13 58.05 4.31 -0.38
C LYS A 13 57.09 4.87 0.68
N ALA A 14 57.27 6.13 1.08
CA ALA A 14 56.36 6.80 2.03
C ALA A 14 54.97 7.02 1.42
N ILE A 15 54.89 7.39 0.14
CA ILE A 15 53.61 7.54 -0.58
C ILE A 15 52.91 6.18 -0.71
N PHE A 16 53.64 5.11 -0.99
CA PHE A 16 53.07 3.76 -1.08
C PHE A 16 52.53 3.26 0.27
N LEU A 17 53.27 3.50 1.36
CA LEU A 17 52.83 3.13 2.72
C LEU A 17 51.61 3.93 3.18
N VAL A 18 51.56 5.24 2.90
CA VAL A 18 50.41 6.09 3.24
C VAL A 18 49.18 5.73 2.38
N ALA A 19 49.38 5.43 1.09
CA ALA A 19 48.30 4.99 0.21
C ALA A 19 47.77 3.60 0.62
N SER A 20 48.64 2.64 0.97
CA SER A 20 48.21 1.34 1.47
C SER A 20 47.53 1.43 2.83
N PHE A 21 47.98 2.32 3.73
CA PHE A 21 47.33 2.54 5.02
C PHE A 21 45.96 3.21 4.87
N LEU A 22 45.83 4.19 3.98
CA LEU A 22 44.53 4.80 3.63
C LEU A 22 43.58 3.81 2.96
N PHE A 23 44.08 2.95 2.06
CA PHE A 23 43.28 1.93 1.39
C PHE A 23 42.83 0.82 2.36
N PHE A 24 43.69 0.40 3.30
CA PHE A 24 43.30 -0.54 4.36
C PHE A 24 42.35 0.07 5.39
N PHE A 25 42.49 1.36 5.71
CA PHE A 25 41.56 2.06 6.60
C PHE A 25 40.18 2.22 5.95
N PHE A 26 40.13 2.48 4.63
CA PHE A 26 38.88 2.53 3.85
C PHE A 26 38.19 1.16 3.77
N LEU A 27 38.97 0.06 3.73
CA LEU A 27 38.45 -1.31 3.75
C LEU A 27 38.01 -1.80 5.14
N MET A 28 38.57 -1.25 6.23
CA MET A 28 38.17 -1.62 7.61
C MET A 28 36.96 -0.84 8.14
N THR A 29 36.51 0.23 7.48
CA THR A 29 35.24 0.91 7.80
C THR A 29 34.07 0.47 6.92
N ALA A 30 34.31 -0.38 5.92
CA ALA A 30 33.28 -1.01 5.12
C ALA A 30 33.00 -2.42 5.64
N ALA A 31 32.51 -2.52 6.87
CA ALA A 31 31.55 -3.60 7.12
C ALA A 31 30.39 -3.33 6.16
N PRO A 32 29.86 -4.33 5.43
CA PRO A 32 28.55 -4.16 4.82
C PRO A 32 27.60 -3.96 6.00
N ALA A 33 27.31 -2.72 6.35
CA ALA A 33 25.98 -2.42 6.86
C ALA A 33 25.08 -2.94 5.73
N GLN A 34 24.44 -4.09 5.94
CA GLN A 34 23.23 -4.41 5.20
C GLN A 34 22.40 -3.14 5.28
N ALA A 35 22.13 -2.53 4.13
CA ALA A 35 21.44 -1.25 4.08
C ALA A 35 20.11 -1.43 4.81
N ALA A 36 20.01 -0.89 6.02
CA ALA A 36 18.75 -0.83 6.75
C ALA A 36 17.81 0.04 5.92
N THR A 37 16.68 -0.52 5.48
CA THR A 37 15.73 0.17 4.60
C THR A 37 14.62 0.86 5.37
N SER A 38 14.41 0.51 6.64
CA SER A 38 13.38 1.12 7.48
C SER A 38 13.81 1.21 8.94
N THR A 39 13.66 2.40 9.52
CA THR A 39 13.90 2.68 10.94
C THR A 39 12.58 2.57 11.70
N VAL A 40 12.57 1.78 12.76
CA VAL A 40 11.43 1.69 13.69
C VAL A 40 11.56 2.81 14.71
N ARG A 41 10.48 3.56 14.90
CA ARG A 41 10.37 4.75 15.72
C ARG A 41 9.26 4.60 16.75
N GLY A 42 9.32 5.44 17.77
CA GLY A 42 8.32 5.58 18.80
C GLY A 42 8.63 4.80 20.08
N VAL A 43 7.59 4.58 20.86
CA VAL A 43 7.67 4.09 22.23
C VAL A 43 6.68 2.95 22.43
N ALA A 44 7.13 1.84 23.02
CA ALA A 44 6.31 0.74 23.48
C ALA A 44 6.20 0.76 25.01
N TRP A 45 5.15 0.14 25.56
CA TRP A 45 4.88 0.11 27.00
C TRP A 45 5.14 -1.26 27.62
N ALA A 46 6.03 -1.35 28.61
CA ALA A 46 6.42 -2.59 29.26
C ALA A 46 5.82 -2.77 30.68
N GLY A 47 4.72 -2.08 30.99
CA GLY A 47 4.10 -2.13 32.33
C GLY A 47 4.75 -1.19 33.35
N ASP A 48 4.09 -0.96 34.48
CA ASP A 48 4.51 0.10 35.43
C ASP A 48 5.88 -0.15 36.05
N SER A 49 6.28 -1.42 36.20
CA SER A 49 7.58 -1.82 36.75
C SER A 49 8.74 -1.56 35.78
N TYR A 50 8.52 -1.72 34.47
CA TYR A 50 9.57 -1.66 33.45
C TYR A 50 9.49 -0.42 32.55
N ARG A 51 8.39 0.34 32.65
CA ARG A 51 8.15 1.61 31.95
C ARG A 51 8.20 1.46 30.42
N GLU A 52 8.68 2.49 29.75
CA GLU A 52 8.69 2.65 28.29
C GLU A 52 9.93 1.97 27.67
N VAL A 53 9.74 1.41 26.48
CA VAL A 53 10.81 0.89 25.61
C VAL A 53 10.91 1.79 24.39
N TYR A 54 12.05 2.43 24.21
CA TYR A 54 12.29 3.40 23.15
C TYR A 54 12.96 2.71 21.97
N MET A 55 12.32 2.77 20.80
CA MET A 55 12.80 2.08 19.59
C MET A 55 13.91 2.85 18.88
N ASN A 56 13.99 4.15 19.11
CA ASN A 56 15.01 5.00 18.55
C ASN A 56 15.41 6.11 19.53
N CYS A 57 16.68 6.47 19.46
CA CYS A 57 17.28 7.60 20.15
C CYS A 57 16.50 8.91 20.07
N LEU A 58 15.89 9.22 18.91
CA LEU A 58 15.11 10.45 18.71
C LEU A 58 13.77 10.43 19.45
N ASP A 59 13.28 9.26 19.82
CA ASP A 59 12.04 9.07 20.56
C ASP A 59 12.29 8.89 22.07
N ALA A 60 13.56 8.67 22.44
CA ALA A 60 13.98 8.64 23.83
C ALA A 60 13.77 10.02 24.47
N VAL A 61 12.89 10.08 25.48
CA VAL A 61 12.74 11.28 26.29
C VAL A 61 13.95 11.40 27.20
N VAL A 62 14.90 12.23 26.78
CA VAL A 62 16.11 12.57 27.54
C VAL A 62 15.93 14.01 28.05
N GLY A 63 15.20 14.19 29.16
CA GLY A 63 14.85 15.50 29.76
C GLY A 63 14.23 15.45 31.17
N SER A 64 14.26 16.57 31.92
CA SER A 64 13.83 16.65 33.32
C SER A 64 12.34 16.40 33.46
N ARG A 65 11.97 15.24 33.98
CA ARG A 65 10.59 14.87 34.33
C ARG A 65 10.08 15.64 35.56
N LEU A 66 10.29 16.96 35.64
CA LEU A 66 9.77 17.84 36.70
C LEU A 66 8.27 18.11 36.55
N ASP A 67 7.69 17.72 35.43
CA ASP A 67 6.35 18.01 34.95
C ASP A 67 5.51 16.74 34.76
N GLN A 68 6.11 15.55 34.91
CA GLN A 68 5.35 14.30 35.01
C GLN A 68 4.79 14.12 36.43
N GLU A 69 3.50 13.85 36.49
CA GLU A 69 2.77 13.55 37.73
C GLU A 69 3.44 12.38 38.45
N GLY A 70 3.86 12.59 39.71
CA GLY A 70 4.61 11.62 40.52
C GLY A 70 6.10 11.94 40.75
N ASN A 71 6.71 12.85 39.99
CA ASN A 71 8.08 13.34 40.25
C ASN A 71 8.14 14.68 41.01
N LEU A 72 7.02 15.40 41.04
CA LEU A 72 6.76 16.41 42.05
C LEU A 72 5.93 15.73 43.13
N TYR A 73 6.48 15.41 44.30
CA TYR A 73 5.79 15.65 45.58
C TYR A 73 6.62 15.30 46.82
N ASN A 74 6.59 16.28 47.73
CA ASN A 74 6.84 16.29 49.17
C ASN A 74 8.25 16.00 49.72
N PHE A 75 8.85 17.10 50.18
CA PHE A 75 9.86 17.16 51.25
C PHE A 75 9.52 16.24 52.44
N PRO A 76 10.51 15.72 53.21
CA PRO A 76 11.91 16.15 53.19
C PRO A 76 12.90 14.96 53.14
N GLU A 77 13.38 14.56 51.95
CA GLU A 77 14.66 13.84 51.84
C GLU A 77 15.41 14.23 50.55
N PRO A 78 16.75 14.36 50.58
CA PRO A 78 17.52 14.93 49.48
C PRO A 78 17.85 13.83 48.48
N ARG A 79 17.30 13.89 47.26
CA ARG A 79 17.79 13.04 46.15
C ARG A 79 18.09 13.88 44.92
N GLY A 80 19.19 13.49 44.27
CA GLY A 80 19.99 14.28 43.34
C GLY A 80 19.20 14.96 42.22
N PHE A 81 19.63 16.17 41.92
CA PHE A 81 19.36 16.83 40.64
C PHE A 81 19.97 15.98 39.52
N HIS A 82 19.17 15.64 38.52
CA HIS A 82 19.67 15.00 37.30
C HIS A 82 19.54 16.00 36.13
N PHE A 83 20.68 16.44 35.60
CA PHE A 83 20.78 17.28 34.40
C PHE A 83 20.88 16.39 33.14
N PHE A 84 20.34 16.86 32.02
CA PHE A 84 20.33 16.13 30.74
C PHE A 84 21.38 16.67 29.77
N ALA A 85 21.87 15.76 28.93
CA ALA A 85 22.71 16.01 27.76
C ALA A 85 21.97 15.57 26.47
N ASP A 86 22.50 15.95 25.30
CA ASP A 86 21.92 15.66 23.97
C ASP A 86 21.46 14.20 23.81
N PRO A 87 20.38 13.94 23.03
CA PRO A 87 19.96 12.58 22.69
C PRO A 87 21.15 11.82 22.08
N CYS A 88 21.44 10.65 22.67
CA CYS A 88 22.60 9.82 22.38
C CYS A 88 23.98 10.46 22.67
N GLN A 89 24.29 10.67 23.96
CA GLN A 89 25.70 10.76 24.39
C GLN A 89 26.50 9.56 23.86
N ALA A 90 27.79 9.76 23.58
CA ALA A 90 28.70 8.71 23.12
C ALA A 90 28.59 7.46 24.02
N GLY A 91 28.04 6.37 23.47
CA GLY A 91 27.84 5.10 24.17
C GLY A 91 26.37 4.68 24.41
N MET A 92 25.37 5.51 24.10
CA MET A 92 23.93 5.14 24.21
C MET A 92 23.12 5.35 22.91
N GLN A 93 23.82 5.37 21.77
CA GLN A 93 23.17 5.37 20.46
C GLN A 93 22.43 4.05 20.24
N HIS A 94 21.13 4.12 19.98
CA HIS A 94 20.30 2.96 19.74
C HIS A 94 19.20 3.29 18.72
N ALA A 95 18.86 2.28 17.94
CA ALA A 95 17.82 2.31 16.94
C ALA A 95 17.50 0.87 16.53
N VAL A 96 16.24 0.61 16.27
CA VAL A 96 15.75 -0.64 15.68
C VAL A 96 15.50 -0.43 14.19
N TYR A 97 15.89 -1.41 13.39
CA TYR A 97 15.78 -1.36 11.94
C TYR A 97 15.16 -2.63 11.38
N ILE A 98 14.56 -2.50 10.18
CA ILE A 98 14.05 -3.59 9.35
C ILE A 98 14.74 -3.49 8.00
N ASP A 99 15.29 -4.60 7.51
CA ASP A 99 15.93 -4.69 6.19
C ASP A 99 14.91 -5.06 5.08
N GLU A 100 15.36 -5.10 3.82
CA GLU A 100 14.55 -5.49 2.65
C GLU A 100 13.99 -6.92 2.74
N ASN A 101 14.62 -7.78 3.54
CA ASN A 101 14.19 -9.15 3.76
C ASN A 101 13.21 -9.27 4.94
N GLY A 102 12.85 -8.14 5.57
CA GLY A 102 12.01 -8.08 6.76
C GLY A 102 12.75 -8.39 8.07
N ASN A 103 14.06 -8.61 8.08
CA ASN A 103 14.79 -8.96 9.30
C ASN A 103 14.96 -7.75 10.21
N PHE A 104 14.73 -7.95 11.51
CA PHE A 104 15.00 -6.94 12.51
C PHE A 104 16.48 -6.90 12.89
N SER A 105 16.97 -5.70 13.18
CA SER A 105 18.31 -5.48 13.70
C SER A 105 18.39 -4.27 14.62
N GLY A 106 19.55 -4.08 15.25
CA GLY A 106 19.78 -2.98 16.17
C GLY A 106 19.21 -3.25 17.57
N GLN A 107 18.98 -2.17 18.31
CA GLN A 107 18.68 -2.22 19.75
C GLN A 107 17.65 -1.15 20.11
N ALA A 108 16.69 -1.52 20.96
CA ALA A 108 15.83 -0.60 21.69
C ALA A 108 16.40 -0.35 23.09
N TRP A 109 16.04 0.77 23.70
CA TRP A 109 16.48 1.10 25.04
C TRP A 109 15.32 1.06 26.05
N ASN A 110 15.55 0.42 27.18
CA ASN A 110 14.66 0.47 28.33
C ASN A 110 15.43 0.99 29.56
N PRO A 111 14.86 1.95 30.33
CA PRO A 111 15.55 2.52 31.48
C PRO A 111 15.72 1.55 32.66
N THR A 112 14.90 0.50 32.75
CA THR A 112 14.91 -0.47 33.85
C THR A 112 15.77 -1.69 33.50
N VAL A 113 15.66 -2.24 32.29
CA VAL A 113 16.35 -3.48 31.87
C VAL A 113 17.49 -3.25 30.87
N ASN A 114 17.79 -1.99 30.53
CA ASN A 114 18.82 -1.60 29.58
C ASN A 114 18.49 -2.00 28.12
N PHE A 115 19.50 -2.21 27.27
CA PHE A 115 19.31 -2.50 25.85
C PHE A 115 18.61 -3.84 25.61
N ILE A 116 17.67 -3.79 24.67
CA ILE A 116 16.96 -4.92 24.11
C ILE A 116 17.40 -5.04 22.64
N SER A 117 18.20 -6.05 22.34
CA SER A 117 18.71 -6.33 21.01
C SER A 117 17.73 -7.14 20.17
N PHE A 118 17.63 -6.82 18.89
CA PHE A 118 16.81 -7.55 17.91
C PHE A 118 17.65 -8.44 16.97
N SER A 119 18.97 -8.48 17.18
CA SER A 119 19.91 -9.21 16.34
C SER A 119 21.13 -9.66 17.13
N GLY A 120 21.76 -10.75 16.70
CA GLY A 120 23.02 -11.23 17.25
C GLY A 120 23.27 -12.72 17.04
N THR A 121 24.29 -13.25 17.70
CA THR A 121 24.77 -14.63 17.50
C THR A 121 24.24 -15.64 18.50
N ALA A 122 23.50 -15.19 19.52
CA ALA A 122 22.88 -16.08 20.49
C ALA A 122 21.72 -16.87 19.87
N THR A 123 21.49 -18.07 20.36
CA THR A 123 20.39 -18.94 19.91
C THR A 123 19.16 -18.72 20.78
N PRO A 124 17.99 -18.41 20.19
CA PRO A 124 16.74 -18.25 20.93
C PRO A 124 16.26 -19.58 21.53
N PRO A 125 15.36 -19.56 22.53
CA PRO A 125 14.93 -20.75 23.28
C PRO A 125 14.36 -21.87 22.42
N ASP A 126 13.70 -21.52 21.31
CA ASP A 126 13.06 -22.45 20.38
C ASP A 126 13.98 -22.89 19.23
N ASN A 127 15.26 -22.51 19.26
CA ASN A 127 16.25 -22.74 18.21
C ASN A 127 15.75 -22.33 16.81
N TYR A 128 15.10 -21.16 16.72
CA TYR A 128 14.58 -20.56 15.48
C TYR A 128 13.43 -21.33 14.83
N SER A 129 12.81 -22.28 15.54
CA SER A 129 11.77 -23.14 14.95
C SER A 129 10.50 -22.36 14.58
N SER A 130 10.03 -21.43 15.42
CA SER A 130 8.87 -20.58 15.09
C SER A 130 9.25 -19.51 14.07
N THR A 131 10.43 -18.90 14.21
CA THR A 131 10.93 -17.86 13.31
C THR A 131 11.06 -18.38 11.87
N ASN A 132 11.81 -19.48 11.65
CA ASN A 132 12.07 -20.01 10.31
C ASN A 132 10.87 -20.70 9.66
N ALA A 133 9.80 -20.97 10.40
CA ALA A 133 8.55 -21.47 9.84
C ALA A 133 7.78 -20.37 9.07
N HIS A 134 7.99 -19.10 9.41
CA HIS A 134 7.21 -17.98 8.90
C HIS A 134 8.05 -16.91 8.19
N CYS A 135 9.35 -16.80 8.52
CA CYS A 135 10.21 -15.83 7.86
C CYS A 135 10.43 -16.18 6.38
N PRO A 136 10.38 -15.18 5.47
CA PRO A 136 10.70 -15.37 4.06
C PRO A 136 12.13 -15.88 3.83
N HIS A 137 13.04 -15.53 4.74
CA HIS A 137 14.44 -15.94 4.72
C HIS A 137 14.85 -16.60 6.04
N THR A 138 15.80 -17.54 5.97
CA THR A 138 16.25 -18.28 7.15
C THR A 138 17.02 -17.36 8.10
N CYS A 139 16.53 -17.23 9.33
CA CYS A 139 17.17 -16.58 10.45
C CYS A 139 18.01 -17.57 11.26
N ASN A 140 19.26 -17.18 11.56
CA ASN A 140 20.17 -17.96 12.38
C ASN A 140 21.32 -17.10 12.93
N ALA A 141 22.15 -17.68 13.79
CA ALA A 141 23.29 -16.98 14.41
C ALA A 141 24.32 -16.46 13.39
N SER A 142 24.44 -17.07 12.19
CA SER A 142 25.45 -16.67 11.20
C SER A 142 25.08 -15.43 10.40
N ASN A 143 23.79 -15.10 10.31
CA ASN A 143 23.30 -13.85 9.72
C ASN A 143 22.74 -12.86 10.75
N ASN A 144 23.03 -13.09 12.04
CA ASN A 144 22.59 -12.26 13.15
C ASN A 144 21.07 -12.03 13.24
N CYS A 145 20.23 -12.87 12.62
CA CYS A 145 18.78 -12.68 12.65
C CYS A 145 18.15 -13.43 13.83
N TRP A 146 17.34 -12.73 14.63
CA TRP A 146 16.46 -13.34 15.64
C TRP A 146 14.98 -13.18 15.35
N ALA A 147 14.61 -12.17 14.55
CA ALA A 147 13.22 -11.88 14.23
C ALA A 147 13.07 -11.32 12.82
N CYS A 148 11.89 -11.52 12.23
CA CYS A 148 11.52 -10.98 10.93
C CYS A 148 10.06 -10.49 10.91
N LEU A 149 9.76 -9.58 9.99
CA LEU A 149 8.41 -9.20 9.58
C LEU A 149 8.01 -10.06 8.37
N ASN A 150 6.89 -10.76 8.48
CA ASN A 150 6.24 -11.37 7.32
C ASN A 150 5.18 -10.41 6.78
N GLU A 151 5.45 -9.79 5.63
CA GLU A 151 4.51 -8.85 5.02
C GLU A 151 3.19 -9.50 4.54
N THR A 152 3.18 -10.83 4.35
CA THR A 152 2.01 -11.55 3.82
C THR A 152 0.89 -11.62 4.85
N ASP A 153 1.21 -11.93 6.10
CA ASP A 153 0.27 -12.02 7.22
C ASP A 153 0.38 -10.84 8.19
N GLN A 154 1.26 -9.88 7.89
CA GLN A 154 1.46 -8.65 8.64
C GLN A 154 2.00 -8.86 10.06
N LYS A 155 2.66 -9.99 10.35
CA LYS A 155 3.14 -10.35 11.70
C LYS A 155 4.65 -10.33 11.85
N VAL A 156 5.10 -10.05 13.06
CA VAL A 156 6.50 -10.16 13.47
C VAL A 156 6.72 -11.50 14.15
N TYR A 157 7.69 -12.26 13.65
CA TYR A 157 8.07 -13.58 14.15
C TYR A 157 9.45 -13.56 14.78
N GLY A 158 9.62 -14.29 15.88
CA GLY A 158 10.90 -14.52 16.54
C GLY A 158 11.09 -13.71 17.81
N TRP A 159 12.35 -13.34 18.07
CA TRP A 159 12.78 -12.98 19.41
C TRP A 159 13.59 -11.68 19.48
N ALA A 160 13.53 -11.03 20.63
CA ALA A 160 14.46 -10.01 21.07
C ALA A 160 15.13 -10.45 22.36
N ARG A 161 16.29 -9.86 22.70
CA ARG A 161 17.09 -10.27 23.85
C ARG A 161 17.51 -9.09 24.69
N ILE A 162 17.35 -9.18 26.01
CA ILE A 162 17.86 -8.21 26.95
C ILE A 162 19.37 -8.43 27.10
N ASP A 163 20.19 -7.45 26.74
CA ASP A 163 21.64 -7.63 26.62
C ASP A 163 22.31 -7.97 27.96
N VAL A 164 21.87 -7.32 29.02
CA VAL A 164 22.52 -7.40 30.34
C VAL A 164 22.22 -8.71 31.08
N SER A 165 20.98 -9.22 30.99
CA SER A 165 20.56 -10.46 31.64
C SER A 165 20.67 -11.67 30.71
N GLY A 166 20.67 -11.43 29.39
CA GLY A 166 20.63 -12.46 28.37
C GLY A 166 19.27 -13.14 28.20
N GLU A 167 18.23 -12.59 28.83
CA GLU A 167 16.85 -13.05 28.82
C GLU A 167 16.14 -12.73 27.50
N TRP A 168 15.15 -13.56 27.13
CA TRP A 168 14.50 -13.51 25.82
C TRP A 168 13.09 -12.95 25.89
N ILE A 169 12.69 -12.24 24.85
CA ILE A 169 11.35 -11.68 24.67
C ILE A 169 10.84 -12.22 23.34
N LYS A 170 9.71 -12.92 23.35
CA LYS A 170 9.05 -13.45 22.15
C LYS A 170 8.16 -12.38 21.52
N LEU A 171 8.28 -12.18 20.21
CA LEU A 171 7.50 -11.19 19.44
C LEU A 171 6.24 -11.83 18.81
N ASP A 172 6.31 -13.13 18.48
CA ASP A 172 5.20 -13.98 18.02
C ASP A 172 4.63 -14.83 19.15
N ASN A 173 3.73 -14.27 19.95
CA ASN A 173 2.99 -15.09 20.89
C ASN A 173 1.86 -15.85 20.18
N ASP A 174 1.82 -17.18 20.31
CA ASP A 174 0.81 -18.07 19.70
C ASP A 174 -0.63 -17.81 20.23
N LEU A 175 -0.78 -16.86 21.16
CA LEU A 175 -2.06 -16.33 21.62
C LEU A 175 -2.57 -15.26 20.64
N GLU A 176 -3.20 -15.67 19.55
CA GLU A 176 -4.02 -14.76 18.72
C GLU A 176 -5.11 -14.10 19.60
N PRO A 177 -5.40 -12.79 19.44
CA PRO A 177 -4.93 -11.85 18.40
C PRO A 177 -3.73 -10.97 18.84
N THR A 178 -2.87 -11.43 19.76
CA THR A 178 -1.98 -10.53 20.53
C THR A 178 -0.52 -10.44 20.04
N SER A 179 -0.12 -11.11 18.97
CA SER A 179 1.25 -11.01 18.43
C SER A 179 1.58 -9.62 17.90
N VAL A 180 2.86 -9.24 17.96
CA VAL A 180 3.32 -7.98 17.37
C VAL A 180 3.08 -8.02 15.87
N SER A 181 2.30 -7.09 15.37
CA SER A 181 1.86 -7.04 13.97
C SER A 181 2.01 -5.62 13.43
N LEU A 182 2.29 -5.47 12.15
CA LEU A 182 2.40 -4.19 11.46
C LEU A 182 1.19 -3.98 10.56
N GLN A 183 0.43 -2.91 10.72
CA GLN A 183 -0.68 -2.64 9.81
C GLN A 183 -0.14 -2.36 8.40
N GLY A 184 -0.41 -3.30 7.48
CA GLY A 184 -0.03 -3.23 6.08
C GLY A 184 -1.07 -2.53 5.22
N CYS A 185 -0.81 -2.52 3.91
CA CYS A 185 -1.65 -1.86 2.90
C CYS A 185 -2.95 -2.60 2.56
N ASP A 186 -3.00 -3.90 2.83
CA ASP A 186 -4.22 -4.68 2.67
C ASP A 186 -5.12 -4.51 3.90
N LEU A 187 -6.06 -3.57 3.80
CA LEU A 187 -7.04 -3.30 4.86
C LEU A 187 -8.09 -4.40 5.00
N SER A 188 -8.22 -5.32 4.04
CA SER A 188 -9.11 -6.49 4.16
C SER A 188 -8.55 -7.52 5.15
N ALA A 189 -7.22 -7.54 5.30
CA ALA A 189 -6.48 -8.30 6.30
C ALA A 189 -5.94 -7.37 7.40
N SER A 190 -6.74 -6.40 7.87
CA SER A 190 -6.34 -5.50 8.96
C SER A 190 -5.96 -6.30 10.20
N THR A 191 -4.84 -5.94 10.83
CA THR A 191 -4.34 -6.60 12.04
C THR A 191 -5.30 -6.44 13.22
N PHE A 192 -6.10 -5.35 13.23
CA PHE A 192 -7.20 -5.12 14.17
C PHE A 192 -8.40 -4.45 13.47
N PRO A 193 -9.28 -5.24 12.82
CA PRO A 193 -10.41 -4.71 12.05
C PRO A 193 -11.35 -3.87 12.93
N GLY A 194 -11.70 -2.66 12.47
CA GLY A 194 -12.61 -1.75 13.17
C GLY A 194 -11.95 -0.79 14.16
N HIS A 195 -10.63 -0.87 14.36
CA HIS A 195 -9.90 -0.02 15.30
C HIS A 195 -9.17 1.17 14.67
N GLY A 196 -9.19 1.30 13.33
CA GLY A 196 -8.68 2.49 12.64
C GLY A 196 -7.16 2.64 12.65
N ILE A 197 -6.42 1.56 12.88
CA ILE A 197 -4.95 1.56 12.93
C ILE A 197 -4.36 2.10 11.62
N PRO A 198 -3.50 3.14 11.68
CA PRO A 198 -2.80 3.65 10.51
C PRO A 198 -1.81 2.62 9.92
N VAL A 199 -1.68 2.64 8.59
CA VAL A 199 -0.66 1.83 7.88
C VAL A 199 0.74 2.25 8.33
N GLY A 200 1.59 1.27 8.65
CA GLY A 200 2.95 1.48 9.14
C GLY A 200 3.09 1.51 10.66
N ASP A 201 1.98 1.37 11.39
CA ASP A 201 1.98 1.27 12.85
C ASP A 201 2.06 -0.19 13.31
N PHE A 202 2.86 -0.43 14.35
CA PHE A 202 2.89 -1.71 15.05
C PHE A 202 1.77 -1.77 16.08
N VAL A 203 1.25 -2.97 16.34
CA VAL A 203 0.19 -3.27 17.32
C VAL A 203 0.44 -4.63 17.95
N GLY A 204 -0.19 -4.91 19.10
CA GLY A 204 -0.04 -6.18 19.81
C GLY A 204 1.08 -6.16 20.86
N TYR A 205 1.49 -7.35 21.28
CA TYR A 205 2.31 -7.57 22.47
C TYR A 205 3.48 -8.51 22.21
N ALA A 206 4.64 -8.14 22.73
CA ALA A 206 5.73 -9.06 22.95
C ALA A 206 5.69 -9.58 24.40
N VAL A 207 6.15 -10.80 24.65
CA VAL A 207 6.04 -11.45 25.96
C VAL A 207 7.40 -11.97 26.41
N ALA A 208 7.72 -11.75 27.68
CA ALA A 208 8.87 -12.37 28.33
C ALA A 208 8.82 -13.91 28.20
N ASP A 209 9.94 -14.55 27.88
CA ASP A 209 10.04 -16.00 27.96
C ASP A 209 9.74 -16.49 29.39
N ALA A 210 9.17 -17.70 29.51
CA ALA A 210 8.82 -18.29 30.79
C ALA A 210 10.03 -18.51 31.73
N GLY A 211 11.24 -18.57 31.17
CA GLY A 211 12.49 -18.67 31.93
C GLY A 211 13.03 -17.34 32.45
N ASN A 212 12.42 -16.19 32.13
CA ASN A 212 12.93 -14.89 32.55
C ASN A 212 12.71 -14.65 34.06
N THR A 213 13.71 -14.07 34.69
CA THR A 213 13.74 -13.76 36.13
C THR A 213 13.88 -12.27 36.42
N ASN A 214 14.45 -11.49 35.49
CA ASN A 214 14.67 -10.06 35.64
C ASN A 214 13.59 -9.23 34.92
N PHE A 215 13.05 -9.74 33.81
CA PHE A 215 11.92 -9.15 33.12
C PHE A 215 10.74 -10.13 33.05
N THR A 216 9.67 -9.83 33.79
CA THR A 216 8.43 -10.61 33.79
C THR A 216 7.27 -9.73 33.34
N GLY A 217 6.77 -9.91 32.14
CA GLY A 217 5.65 -9.11 31.64
C GLY A 217 5.51 -9.10 30.13
N THR A 218 4.71 -8.15 29.65
CA THR A 218 4.45 -7.91 28.23
C THR A 218 4.92 -6.51 27.83
N ILE A 219 5.27 -6.35 26.55
CA ILE A 219 5.59 -5.07 25.92
C ILE A 219 4.51 -4.80 24.88
N SER A 220 3.73 -3.73 25.05
CA SER A 220 2.65 -3.31 24.16
C SER A 220 3.13 -2.28 23.14
N PHE A 221 2.83 -2.48 21.85
CA PHE A 221 3.39 -1.67 20.75
C PHE A 221 2.49 -0.52 20.28
N ASN A 222 1.21 -0.46 20.69
CA ASN A 222 0.29 0.67 20.42
C ASN A 222 -0.98 0.57 21.29
N CYS A 223 -1.53 1.73 21.65
CA CYS A 223 -2.75 1.90 22.44
C CYS A 223 -4.06 1.87 21.65
N GLU A 224 -4.08 2.23 20.35
CA GLU A 224 -5.35 2.47 19.63
C GLU A 224 -6.27 1.24 19.50
N SER A 225 -5.75 0.02 19.72
CA SER A 225 -6.54 -1.23 19.63
C SER A 225 -6.51 -2.13 20.87
N GLU A 226 -6.23 -1.60 22.06
CA GLU A 226 -6.54 -2.34 23.30
C GLU A 226 -8.06 -2.33 23.57
N ALA A 227 -8.83 -2.99 22.70
CA ALA A 227 -10.20 -3.46 22.93
C ALA A 227 -11.20 -2.47 23.58
N GLY A 228 -11.08 -1.16 23.35
CA GLY A 228 -11.97 -0.17 23.96
C GLY A 228 -11.84 -0.05 25.49
N GLY A 229 -10.68 -0.41 26.05
CA GLY A 229 -10.39 -0.29 27.48
C GLY A 229 -9.88 1.10 27.89
N SER A 230 -10.20 1.51 29.12
CA SER A 230 -9.86 2.81 29.73
C SER A 230 -8.36 3.00 30.03
N ALA A 231 -7.48 2.06 29.68
CA ALA A 231 -6.04 2.12 29.99
C ALA A 231 -5.25 3.09 29.07
N CYS A 232 -5.87 3.56 27.99
CA CYS A 232 -5.22 4.41 26.98
C CYS A 232 -5.54 5.91 27.13
N GLU A 233 -6.45 6.30 28.03
CA GLU A 233 -6.80 7.73 28.23
C GLU A 233 -5.63 8.54 28.84
N GLU A 234 -4.69 7.89 29.51
CA GLU A 234 -3.59 8.55 30.24
C GLU A 234 -2.22 8.45 29.55
N ARG A 235 -2.03 7.57 28.54
CA ARG A 235 -0.70 7.32 27.93
C ARG A 235 -0.81 7.08 26.42
N ASN A 236 -0.17 7.95 25.63
CA ASN A 236 -0.03 7.79 24.18
C ASN A 236 1.33 7.18 23.84
N TYR A 237 1.43 5.85 23.76
CA TYR A 237 2.61 5.15 23.22
C TYR A 237 2.26 4.51 21.87
N LYS A 238 3.18 4.64 20.92
CA LYS A 238 3.00 4.25 19.52
C LYS A 238 4.35 3.85 18.95
N VAL A 239 4.44 2.67 18.35
CA VAL A 239 5.61 2.23 17.57
C VAL A 239 5.22 2.17 16.09
N TYR A 240 6.07 2.69 15.22
CA TYR A 240 5.77 2.80 13.79
C TYR A 240 7.06 2.77 12.95
N ILE A 241 6.95 2.50 11.65
CA ILE A 241 8.06 2.68 10.72
C ILE A 241 8.17 4.18 10.39
N GLY A 242 9.31 4.79 10.72
CA GLY A 242 9.52 6.22 10.55
C GLY A 242 9.80 6.65 9.12
N ASN A 243 10.57 5.85 8.37
CA ASN A 243 10.91 6.16 6.98
C ASN A 243 9.67 6.15 6.10
N LEU A 244 9.60 7.07 5.14
CA LEU A 244 8.60 7.00 4.08
C LEU A 244 8.91 5.83 3.16
N THR A 245 8.01 4.84 3.12
CA THR A 245 8.10 3.72 2.19
C THR A 245 6.78 3.56 1.45
N LEU A 246 6.86 3.13 0.20
CA LEU A 246 5.70 2.88 -0.64
C LEU A 246 5.63 1.39 -1.01
N GLY A 247 4.45 0.93 -1.39
CA GLY A 247 4.27 -0.43 -1.88
C GLY A 247 2.86 -0.69 -2.37
N ALA A 248 2.55 -1.97 -2.61
CA ALA A 248 1.25 -2.40 -3.15
C ALA A 248 0.83 -1.59 -4.38
N LEU A 249 1.78 -1.37 -5.30
CA LEU A 249 1.52 -0.69 -6.56
C LEU A 249 0.53 -1.52 -7.38
N THR A 250 -0.51 -0.90 -7.93
CA THR A 250 -1.51 -1.54 -8.79
C THR A 250 -1.78 -0.72 -10.04
N ALA A 251 -1.92 -1.39 -11.19
CA ALA A 251 -2.24 -0.80 -12.47
C ALA A 251 -2.62 -1.88 -13.50
N PRO A 252 -3.44 -1.53 -14.52
CA PRO A 252 -4.35 -0.40 -14.50
C PRO A 252 -5.48 -0.67 -13.51
N ASN A 253 -5.71 0.23 -12.56
CA ASN A 253 -6.85 0.19 -11.65
C ASN A 253 -8.07 0.86 -12.32
N TRP A 254 -8.43 0.38 -13.52
CA TRP A 254 -9.33 1.02 -14.49
C TRP A 254 -10.48 0.08 -14.88
N SER A 255 -11.66 0.29 -14.28
CA SER A 255 -12.83 -0.56 -14.56
C SER A 255 -13.30 -0.44 -16.00
N TYR A 256 -14.01 -1.47 -16.50
CA TYR A 256 -14.62 -1.44 -17.83
C TYR A 256 -15.53 -0.22 -18.04
N THR A 257 -16.28 0.18 -17.00
CA THR A 257 -17.13 1.38 -17.06
C THR A 257 -16.32 2.66 -17.32
N GLN A 258 -15.12 2.77 -16.77
CA GLN A 258 -14.21 3.88 -17.04
C GLN A 258 -13.59 3.74 -18.44
N ALA A 259 -13.18 2.51 -18.80
CA ALA A 259 -12.60 2.19 -20.09
C ALA A 259 -13.55 2.44 -21.27
N CYS A 260 -14.87 2.30 -21.07
CA CYS A 260 -15.91 2.65 -22.04
C CYS A 260 -15.79 4.08 -22.59
N ASN A 261 -15.29 5.01 -21.78
CA ASN A 261 -15.11 6.41 -22.17
C ASN A 261 -13.66 6.74 -22.54
N ASN A 262 -12.71 5.93 -22.09
CA ASN A 262 -11.29 6.15 -22.31
C ASN A 262 -10.50 4.85 -22.16
N ALA A 263 -10.35 4.11 -23.27
CA ALA A 263 -9.65 2.84 -23.31
C ALA A 263 -8.11 2.97 -23.26
N LEU A 264 -7.58 4.17 -23.50
CA LEU A 264 -6.15 4.47 -23.29
C LEU A 264 -5.89 5.03 -21.89
N GLY A 265 -6.91 5.04 -21.03
CA GLY A 265 -6.78 5.47 -19.65
C GLY A 265 -6.22 4.37 -18.76
N ALA A 266 -5.48 4.79 -17.73
CA ALA A 266 -4.99 3.91 -16.67
C ALA A 266 -4.99 4.66 -15.35
N ALA A 267 -5.36 3.98 -14.25
CA ALA A 267 -5.15 4.50 -12.91
C ALA A 267 -4.02 3.71 -12.26
N LEU A 268 -2.96 4.41 -11.88
CA LEU A 268 -1.83 3.87 -11.15
C LEU A 268 -2.08 4.19 -9.68
N LYS A 269 -2.13 3.20 -8.82
CA LYS A 269 -2.33 3.39 -7.38
C LYS A 269 -1.17 2.80 -6.61
N TRP A 270 -0.79 3.46 -5.54
CA TRP A 270 0.20 2.98 -4.59
C TRP A 270 -0.35 3.12 -3.18
N CYS A 271 0.27 2.43 -2.25
CA CYS A 271 0.02 2.59 -0.83
C CYS A 271 1.26 3.17 -0.17
N LYS A 272 1.04 4.11 0.74
CA LYS A 272 2.06 4.54 1.70
C LYS A 272 2.12 3.52 2.83
N ARG A 273 3.20 2.75 2.86
CA ARG A 273 3.43 1.72 3.88
C ARG A 273 3.84 2.31 5.22
N SER A 274 4.44 3.49 5.24
CA SER A 274 4.92 4.15 6.46
C SER A 274 5.33 5.60 6.21
N GLY A 275 5.68 6.33 7.27
CA GLY A 275 6.20 7.70 7.20
C GLY A 275 5.18 8.75 6.73
N ILE A 276 5.68 9.96 6.46
CA ILE A 276 4.89 11.09 5.98
C ILE A 276 5.21 11.29 4.50
N GLN A 277 4.17 11.40 3.66
CA GLN A 277 4.31 11.80 2.26
C GLN A 277 3.94 13.27 2.15
N THR A 278 4.75 14.08 1.46
CA THR A 278 4.46 15.50 1.17
C THR A 278 4.31 15.75 -0.33
N ALA A 279 4.97 14.95 -1.16
CA ALA A 279 4.89 15.01 -2.61
C ALA A 279 5.14 13.63 -3.24
N TYR A 280 4.86 13.50 -4.53
CA TYR A 280 5.13 12.30 -5.30
C TYR A 280 5.56 12.59 -6.74
N GLU A 281 6.19 11.60 -7.36
CA GLU A 281 6.46 11.53 -8.79
C GLU A 281 6.08 10.17 -9.34
N VAL A 282 5.44 10.17 -10.50
CA VAL A 282 5.11 8.96 -11.25
C VAL A 282 5.85 8.99 -12.58
N MET A 283 6.39 7.84 -12.95
CA MET A 283 7.03 7.64 -14.25
C MET A 283 6.46 6.40 -14.92
N VAL A 284 6.18 6.50 -16.21
CA VAL A 284 5.73 5.39 -17.06
C VAL A 284 6.62 5.32 -18.29
N SER A 285 7.09 4.13 -18.64
CA SER A 285 7.96 3.90 -19.80
C SER A 285 7.68 2.54 -20.45
N THR A 286 8.10 2.38 -21.70
CA THR A 286 8.16 1.08 -22.38
C THR A 286 9.47 0.35 -22.14
N SER A 287 10.45 1.01 -21.52
CA SER A 287 11.73 0.42 -21.11
C SER A 287 11.71 0.14 -19.60
N ASN A 288 12.42 -0.89 -19.14
CA ASN A 288 12.54 -1.23 -17.72
C ASN A 288 13.61 -0.38 -17.01
N THR A 289 13.52 0.95 -17.12
CA THR A 289 14.45 1.87 -16.47
C THR A 289 13.72 3.17 -16.14
N PRO A 290 13.76 3.66 -14.88
CA PRO A 290 13.16 4.93 -14.51
C PRO A 290 14.03 6.11 -14.96
N ASP A 291 14.12 6.33 -16.28
CA ASP A 291 14.81 7.45 -16.90
C ASP A 291 13.79 8.46 -17.46
N PRO A 292 13.74 9.70 -16.92
CA PRO A 292 12.85 10.76 -17.40
C PRO A 292 12.98 11.06 -18.90
N SER A 293 14.16 10.86 -19.49
CA SER A 293 14.42 11.20 -20.89
C SER A 293 13.78 10.22 -21.88
N SER A 294 13.48 9.00 -21.43
CA SER A 294 12.80 7.94 -22.19
C SER A 294 11.41 7.61 -21.64
N ALA A 295 10.90 8.42 -20.71
CA ALA A 295 9.58 8.23 -20.14
C ALA A 295 8.50 8.59 -21.17
N VAL A 296 7.46 7.76 -21.24
CA VAL A 296 6.22 8.03 -21.98
C VAL A 296 5.37 9.04 -21.21
N CYS A 297 5.42 8.95 -19.88
CA CYS A 297 4.88 9.94 -18.98
C CYS A 297 5.78 10.13 -17.77
N TRP A 298 6.06 11.39 -17.42
CA TRP A 298 6.65 11.76 -16.14
C TRP A 298 5.86 12.90 -15.53
N SER A 299 5.23 12.66 -14.38
CA SER A 299 4.36 13.66 -13.74
C SER A 299 5.13 14.90 -13.26
N ARG A 300 6.46 14.77 -13.10
CA ARG A 300 7.30 15.59 -12.22
C ARG A 300 6.74 15.64 -10.80
N LYS A 301 7.46 16.32 -9.92
CA LYS A 301 7.07 16.47 -8.52
C LYS A 301 5.70 17.13 -8.39
N LYS A 302 4.75 16.38 -7.83
CA LYS A 302 3.41 16.84 -7.46
C LYS A 302 3.34 16.98 -5.95
N ILE A 303 3.08 18.20 -5.47
CA ILE A 303 2.89 18.47 -4.03
C ILE A 303 1.51 17.96 -3.63
N SER A 304 1.47 16.87 -2.87
CA SER A 304 0.25 16.28 -2.32
C SER A 304 0.60 15.21 -1.29
N ASP A 305 0.10 15.42 -0.08
CA ASP A 305 0.26 14.59 1.11
C ASP A 305 -0.78 13.47 1.23
N TYR A 306 -1.86 13.53 0.46
CA TYR A 306 -2.96 12.55 0.46
C TYR A 306 -3.18 11.85 -0.89
N ALA A 307 -2.37 12.12 -1.91
CA ALA A 307 -2.49 11.44 -3.19
C ALA A 307 -1.90 10.02 -3.12
N PHE A 308 -2.72 9.03 -3.44
CA PHE A 308 -2.34 7.61 -3.56
C PHE A 308 -2.72 7.03 -4.93
N GLN A 309 -3.01 7.91 -5.88
CA GLN A 309 -3.44 7.56 -7.23
C GLN A 309 -2.97 8.62 -8.22
N TYR A 310 -2.57 8.16 -9.42
CA TYR A 310 -2.31 8.99 -10.58
C TYR A 310 -3.05 8.41 -11.80
N THR A 311 -3.74 9.26 -12.54
CA THR A 311 -4.55 8.84 -13.70
C THR A 311 -3.89 9.29 -15.00
N LEU A 312 -3.82 8.37 -15.95
CA LEU A 312 -3.40 8.56 -17.33
C LEU A 312 -4.60 8.44 -18.28
N PRO A 313 -4.54 9.10 -19.45
CA PRO A 313 -3.68 10.26 -19.74
C PRO A 313 -3.99 11.41 -18.78
N ASN A 314 -2.97 12.18 -18.44
CA ASN A 314 -3.08 13.39 -17.62
C ASN A 314 -2.78 14.62 -18.49
N ALA A 315 -3.24 15.80 -18.08
CA ALA A 315 -2.92 17.07 -18.76
C ALA A 315 -1.47 17.56 -18.52
N ASP A 316 -0.63 16.71 -17.90
CA ASP A 316 0.77 17.00 -17.65
C ASP A 316 1.56 17.06 -18.96
N LEU A 317 2.40 18.09 -19.11
CA LEU A 317 3.12 18.41 -20.35
C LEU A 317 4.02 17.27 -20.85
N ASP A 318 4.54 16.46 -19.94
CA ASP A 318 5.48 15.37 -20.23
C ASP A 318 4.78 14.00 -20.22
N CYS A 319 3.46 13.96 -20.43
CA CYS A 319 2.66 12.73 -20.47
C CYS A 319 1.96 12.57 -21.80
N ALA A 320 2.59 11.80 -22.69
CA ALA A 320 2.00 11.45 -23.98
C ALA A 320 0.81 10.49 -23.79
N PRO A 321 -0.15 10.46 -24.74
CA PRO A 321 -1.17 9.44 -24.78
C PRO A 321 -0.55 8.04 -24.83
N LEU A 322 -1.15 7.10 -24.11
CA LEU A 322 -0.76 5.69 -24.21
C LEU A 322 -1.16 5.12 -25.58
N ASN A 323 -0.52 4.03 -25.97
CA ASN A 323 -0.85 3.26 -27.17
C ASN A 323 -1.70 2.05 -26.79
N TYR A 324 -2.49 1.55 -27.72
CA TYR A 324 -3.30 0.34 -27.51
C TYR A 324 -2.42 -0.92 -27.44
N GLY A 325 -2.85 -1.89 -26.64
CA GLY A 325 -2.22 -3.21 -26.53
C GLY A 325 -0.71 -3.15 -26.24
N THR A 326 -0.28 -2.14 -25.48
CA THR A 326 1.13 -1.86 -25.21
C THR A 326 1.41 -2.03 -23.73
N ASN A 327 2.53 -2.69 -23.43
CA ASN A 327 2.95 -2.98 -22.07
C ASN A 327 3.80 -1.82 -21.55
N TYR A 328 3.50 -1.37 -20.34
CA TYR A 328 4.18 -0.25 -19.71
C TYR A 328 4.71 -0.63 -18.35
N TYR A 329 5.97 -0.28 -18.10
CA TYR A 329 6.53 -0.23 -16.77
C TYR A 329 6.11 1.08 -16.11
N TRP A 330 5.88 1.06 -14.80
CA TRP A 330 5.74 2.29 -14.06
C TRP A 330 6.39 2.22 -12.68
N TRP A 331 6.77 3.41 -12.23
CA TRP A 331 7.38 3.64 -10.93
C TRP A 331 6.73 4.82 -10.25
N VAL A 332 6.80 4.79 -8.92
CA VAL A 332 6.49 5.94 -8.09
C VAL A 332 7.63 6.16 -7.10
N ARG A 333 7.93 7.42 -6.82
CA ARG A 333 8.68 7.82 -5.63
C ARG A 333 7.92 8.91 -4.92
N ALA A 334 8.10 9.00 -3.62
CA ALA A 334 7.51 10.04 -2.81
C ALA A 334 8.58 10.89 -2.12
N TYR A 335 8.15 12.00 -1.52
CA TYR A 335 9.00 12.89 -0.75
C TYR A 335 8.52 12.92 0.69
N ASP A 336 9.47 12.86 1.62
CA ASP A 336 9.19 12.90 3.06
C ASP A 336 8.97 14.34 3.57
N GLU A 337 8.85 14.50 4.89
CA GLU A 337 8.69 15.80 5.54
C GLU A 337 9.91 16.74 5.40
N ASN A 338 11.08 16.19 5.06
CA ASN A 338 12.32 16.94 4.84
C ASN A 338 12.56 17.25 3.36
N ASP A 339 11.60 16.91 2.50
CA ASP A 339 11.69 17.04 1.05
C ASP A 339 12.73 16.10 0.40
N GLU A 340 13.09 15.02 1.07
CA GLU A 340 14.00 13.99 0.55
C GLU A 340 13.21 12.93 -0.23
N PRO A 341 13.63 12.59 -1.47
CA PRO A 341 12.95 11.58 -2.25
C PRO A 341 13.25 10.17 -1.75
N THR A 342 12.24 9.31 -1.77
CA THR A 342 12.45 7.87 -1.69
C THR A 342 13.17 7.37 -2.94
N GLU A 343 13.63 6.11 -2.89
CA GLU A 343 13.94 5.36 -4.10
C GLU A 343 12.71 5.22 -5.01
N TRP A 344 12.95 4.81 -6.25
CA TRP A 344 11.89 4.48 -7.19
C TRP A 344 11.33 3.11 -6.89
N TYR A 345 10.07 3.06 -6.46
CA TYR A 345 9.34 1.81 -6.29
C TYR A 345 8.76 1.38 -7.62
N GLN A 346 9.13 0.18 -8.06
CA GLN A 346 8.65 -0.41 -9.31
C GLN A 346 7.37 -1.23 -9.08
N TYR A 347 6.41 -1.10 -9.98
CA TYR A 347 5.28 -2.00 -10.05
C TYR A 347 5.72 -3.44 -10.31
N ASN A 348 5.20 -4.37 -9.53
CA ASN A 348 5.65 -5.77 -9.54
C ASN A 348 4.50 -6.77 -9.36
N SER A 349 3.26 -6.37 -9.65
CA SER A 349 2.06 -7.08 -9.23
C SER A 349 1.12 -7.43 -10.38
N ASN A 350 1.63 -7.56 -11.62
CA ASN A 350 0.83 -8.04 -12.75
C ASN A 350 0.29 -9.44 -12.42
N SER A 351 -0.98 -9.46 -12.03
CA SER A 351 -1.66 -10.59 -11.41
C SER A 351 -3.04 -10.73 -12.02
N ALA A 352 -3.70 -11.88 -11.80
CA ALA A 352 -5.05 -12.14 -12.34
C ALA A 352 -6.14 -11.16 -11.86
N THR A 353 -5.83 -10.27 -10.92
CA THR A 353 -6.70 -9.18 -10.44
C THR A 353 -6.48 -7.86 -11.19
N ASP A 354 -5.58 -7.82 -12.17
CA ASP A 354 -5.44 -6.66 -13.03
C ASP A 354 -6.75 -6.46 -13.83
N THR A 355 -7.24 -5.22 -13.84
CA THR A 355 -8.60 -4.92 -14.35
C THR A 355 -8.65 -4.83 -15.87
N ASP A 356 -7.50 -4.86 -16.55
CA ASP A 356 -7.42 -4.88 -18.01
C ASP A 356 -7.82 -6.24 -18.63
N GLY A 357 -7.82 -7.32 -17.84
CA GLY A 357 -8.08 -8.69 -18.32
C GLY A 357 -7.05 -9.18 -19.36
N ASN A 358 -5.90 -8.51 -19.49
CA ASN A 358 -4.88 -8.73 -20.50
C ASN A 358 -3.49 -8.99 -19.86
N PRO A 359 -3.31 -10.08 -19.11
CA PRO A 359 -2.01 -10.40 -18.53
C PRO A 359 -0.98 -10.66 -19.65
N ASP A 360 0.09 -9.87 -19.69
CA ASP A 360 1.17 -9.98 -20.67
C ASP A 360 2.29 -10.96 -20.27
N GLY A 361 2.14 -11.59 -19.10
CA GLY A 361 3.10 -12.56 -18.56
C GLY A 361 4.34 -11.93 -17.91
N ASN A 362 4.44 -10.59 -17.85
CA ASN A 362 5.52 -9.90 -17.16
C ASN A 362 5.00 -9.23 -15.87
N PRO A 363 5.49 -9.63 -14.68
CA PRO A 363 5.04 -9.08 -13.40
C PRO A 363 5.27 -7.56 -13.24
N LEU A 364 6.18 -6.99 -14.04
CA LEU A 364 6.64 -5.60 -13.91
C LEU A 364 5.91 -4.60 -14.83
N THR A 365 4.99 -5.09 -15.67
CA THR A 365 4.28 -4.25 -16.63
C THR A 365 2.78 -4.41 -16.52
N PHE A 366 2.07 -3.34 -16.85
CA PHE A 366 0.63 -3.39 -17.06
C PHE A 366 0.33 -3.16 -18.55
N THR A 367 -0.81 -3.66 -19.04
CA THR A 367 -1.12 -3.61 -20.46
C THR A 367 -2.33 -2.73 -20.73
N THR A 368 -2.23 -1.85 -21.72
CA THR A 368 -3.41 -1.10 -22.16
C THR A 368 -4.37 -1.97 -22.97
N PHE A 369 -5.64 -1.59 -23.03
CA PHE A 369 -6.61 -2.27 -23.88
C PHE A 369 -6.20 -2.23 -25.35
N LYS A 370 -6.59 -3.26 -26.12
CA LYS A 370 -6.18 -3.44 -27.54
C LYS A 370 -6.85 -2.47 -28.50
N HIS A 371 -7.97 -1.87 -28.09
CA HIS A 371 -8.76 -0.92 -28.84
C HIS A 371 -9.77 -0.22 -27.93
N ASN A 372 -10.51 0.75 -28.47
CA ASN A 372 -11.66 1.33 -27.80
C ASN A 372 -12.73 0.29 -27.50
N PHE A 373 -13.48 0.55 -26.44
CA PHE A 373 -14.58 -0.31 -26.03
C PHE A 373 -15.81 -0.10 -26.92
N PRO A 374 -16.71 -1.09 -27.02
CA PRO A 374 -17.91 -0.96 -27.84
C PRO A 374 -18.79 0.18 -27.33
N ASN A 375 -19.46 0.88 -28.25
CA ASN A 375 -20.33 2.01 -27.94
C ASN A 375 -21.80 1.60 -28.16
N PRO A 376 -22.48 1.12 -27.10
CA PRO A 376 -23.88 0.71 -27.19
C PRO A 376 -24.79 1.92 -27.43
N PHE A 377 -25.70 1.77 -28.37
CA PHE A 377 -26.70 2.80 -28.71
C PHE A 377 -28.08 2.17 -28.71
N ILE A 378 -29.05 2.81 -28.05
CA ILE A 378 -30.42 2.30 -27.93
C ILE A 378 -31.38 3.28 -28.58
N THR A 379 -32.22 2.78 -29.49
CA THR A 379 -33.44 3.46 -29.94
C THR A 379 -34.64 2.58 -29.70
N TRP A 380 -35.82 3.19 -29.59
CA TRP A 380 -37.06 2.44 -29.42
C TRP A 380 -38.27 3.14 -30.05
N GLU A 381 -39.27 2.34 -30.40
CA GLU A 381 -40.59 2.83 -30.81
C GLU A 381 -41.72 1.92 -30.32
N PRO A 382 -42.90 2.46 -29.97
CA PRO A 382 -43.20 3.88 -29.83
C PRO A 382 -42.41 4.53 -28.68
N LEU A 383 -42.19 5.85 -28.75
CA LEU A 383 -41.42 6.59 -27.73
C LEU A 383 -42.05 6.52 -26.33
N THR A 384 -43.37 6.32 -26.27
CA THR A 384 -44.13 6.11 -25.04
C THR A 384 -44.63 4.67 -25.00
N PRO A 385 -43.94 3.77 -24.29
CA PRO A 385 -44.40 2.39 -24.12
C PRO A 385 -45.69 2.32 -23.32
N VAL A 386 -46.59 1.43 -23.73
CA VAL A 386 -47.91 1.25 -23.10
C VAL A 386 -48.05 -0.21 -22.63
N VAL A 387 -48.69 -0.41 -21.48
CA VAL A 387 -48.93 -1.75 -20.93
C VAL A 387 -49.69 -2.62 -21.94
N GLY A 388 -49.25 -3.86 -22.11
CA GLY A 388 -49.87 -4.85 -23.00
C GLY A 388 -49.58 -4.64 -24.48
N THR A 389 -48.82 -3.61 -24.85
CA THR A 389 -48.40 -3.34 -26.23
C THR A 389 -46.95 -3.74 -26.46
N THR A 390 -46.57 -3.90 -27.73
CA THR A 390 -45.19 -4.20 -28.11
C THR A 390 -44.42 -2.91 -28.33
N THR A 391 -43.28 -2.77 -27.64
CA THR A 391 -42.28 -1.73 -27.91
C THR A 391 -41.06 -2.38 -28.55
N LEU A 392 -40.64 -1.89 -29.71
CA LEU A 392 -39.45 -2.35 -30.43
C LEU A 392 -38.24 -1.57 -29.94
N PHE A 393 -37.17 -2.28 -29.58
CA PHE A 393 -35.87 -1.72 -29.21
C PHE A 393 -34.84 -2.13 -30.26
N SER A 394 -33.94 -1.21 -30.61
CA SER A 394 -32.91 -1.40 -31.63
C SER A 394 -31.56 -0.89 -31.16
N ALA A 395 -30.54 -1.72 -31.42
CA ALA A 395 -29.13 -1.44 -31.19
C ALA A 395 -28.33 -1.37 -32.48
N ILE A 396 -28.98 -1.26 -33.64
CA ILE A 396 -28.35 -1.34 -34.97
C ILE A 396 -27.25 -0.27 -35.17
N ASN A 397 -27.37 0.89 -34.53
CA ASN A 397 -26.37 1.96 -34.62
C ASN A 397 -25.24 1.83 -33.60
N SER A 398 -25.21 0.73 -32.83
CA SER A 398 -24.10 0.46 -31.92
C SER A 398 -22.81 0.22 -32.71
N GLN A 399 -21.69 0.56 -32.10
CA GLN A 399 -20.38 0.47 -32.71
C GLN A 399 -19.45 -0.43 -31.90
N TYR A 400 -18.48 -1.03 -32.57
CA TYR A 400 -17.38 -1.78 -31.96
C TYR A 400 -16.05 -1.38 -32.61
N TYR A 401 -14.97 -1.91 -32.04
CA TYR A 401 -13.61 -1.67 -32.50
C TYR A 401 -12.87 -3.01 -32.52
N THR A 402 -11.75 -3.05 -33.25
CA THR A 402 -10.91 -4.25 -33.35
C THR A 402 -9.45 -3.87 -33.19
N THR A 403 -8.61 -4.85 -32.86
CA THR A 403 -7.16 -4.63 -32.79
C THR A 403 -6.57 -4.04 -34.08
N ALA A 404 -7.13 -4.37 -35.26
CA ALA A 404 -6.69 -3.82 -36.55
C ALA A 404 -7.15 -2.36 -36.79
N GLN A 405 -8.24 -1.95 -36.14
CA GLN A 405 -8.84 -0.62 -36.26
C GLN A 405 -9.20 -0.09 -34.86
N PRO A 406 -8.21 0.21 -34.01
CA PRO A 406 -8.44 0.31 -32.58
C PRO A 406 -9.20 1.57 -32.14
N SER A 407 -9.20 2.61 -32.97
CA SER A 407 -9.92 3.87 -32.72
C SER A 407 -10.97 4.21 -33.77
N LEU A 408 -11.10 3.39 -34.83
CA LEU A 408 -12.05 3.63 -35.91
C LEU A 408 -13.33 2.82 -35.66
N PRO A 409 -14.49 3.46 -35.43
CA PRO A 409 -15.72 2.74 -35.13
C PRO A 409 -16.20 1.91 -36.33
N GLN A 410 -16.55 0.67 -36.04
CA GLN A 410 -17.15 -0.28 -36.97
C GLN A 410 -18.59 -0.59 -36.57
N SER A 411 -19.45 -0.95 -37.52
CA SER A 411 -20.86 -1.25 -37.24
C SER A 411 -21.03 -2.63 -36.61
N CYS A 412 -21.76 -2.72 -35.51
CA CYS A 412 -22.14 -3.99 -34.90
C CYS A 412 -23.09 -4.87 -35.75
N ALA A 413 -23.32 -4.56 -37.03
CA ALA A 413 -24.17 -5.37 -37.90
C ALA A 413 -23.73 -6.84 -37.98
N GLY A 414 -24.70 -7.76 -38.02
CA GLY A 414 -24.45 -9.20 -38.12
C GLY A 414 -23.98 -9.80 -36.79
N ASN A 415 -22.92 -10.63 -36.86
CA ASN A 415 -22.39 -11.39 -35.71
C ASN A 415 -21.14 -10.76 -35.08
N ASN A 416 -20.88 -9.47 -35.36
CA ASN A 416 -19.67 -8.79 -34.87
C ASN A 416 -19.76 -8.41 -33.39
N CYS A 417 -20.97 -8.33 -32.85
CA CYS A 417 -21.22 -7.97 -31.45
C CYS A 417 -22.22 -8.95 -30.81
N ASN A 418 -22.04 -9.19 -29.52
CA ASN A 418 -22.98 -9.92 -28.70
C ASN A 418 -23.83 -8.93 -27.89
N TYR A 419 -25.13 -9.15 -27.87
CA TYR A 419 -26.10 -8.29 -27.21
C TYR A 419 -26.66 -8.97 -25.97
N LEU A 420 -26.99 -8.19 -24.94
CA LEU A 420 -27.79 -8.64 -23.82
C LEU A 420 -28.72 -7.51 -23.38
N TRP A 421 -30.00 -7.65 -23.71
CA TRP A 421 -31.07 -6.75 -23.28
C TRP A 421 -31.60 -7.13 -21.91
N SER A 422 -31.79 -6.12 -21.06
CA SER A 422 -32.43 -6.27 -19.74
C SER A 422 -33.30 -5.05 -19.42
N VAL A 423 -34.24 -5.22 -18.49
CA VAL A 423 -35.16 -4.17 -18.06
C VAL A 423 -35.14 -4.08 -16.54
N SER A 424 -35.10 -2.86 -16.01
CA SER A 424 -35.18 -2.62 -14.57
C SER A 424 -36.64 -2.64 -14.07
N GLY A 425 -36.94 -3.57 -13.15
CA GLY A 425 -38.21 -3.59 -12.42
C GLY A 425 -39.44 -4.00 -13.23
N GLY A 426 -40.53 -4.23 -12.50
CA GLY A 426 -41.82 -4.67 -13.04
C GLY A 426 -41.81 -6.06 -13.68
N THR A 427 -42.86 -6.37 -14.43
CA THR A 427 -43.03 -7.65 -15.13
C THR A 427 -43.11 -7.41 -16.63
N TYR A 428 -42.23 -8.07 -17.37
CA TYR A 428 -42.03 -7.85 -18.80
C TYR A 428 -41.68 -9.15 -19.52
N THR A 429 -41.85 -9.14 -20.84
CA THR A 429 -41.40 -10.21 -21.72
C THR A 429 -40.54 -9.62 -22.81
N ILE A 430 -39.29 -10.09 -22.94
CA ILE A 430 -38.36 -9.73 -24.02
C ILE A 430 -38.39 -10.87 -25.03
N SER A 431 -38.66 -10.59 -26.30
CA SER A 431 -38.74 -11.62 -27.34
C SER A 431 -37.40 -12.31 -27.60
N THR A 432 -36.31 -11.53 -27.66
CA THR A 432 -34.94 -12.05 -27.80
C THR A 432 -33.97 -11.17 -27.02
N THR A 433 -33.24 -11.74 -26.07
CA THR A 433 -32.27 -10.95 -25.28
C THR A 433 -30.94 -10.74 -25.99
N THR A 434 -30.63 -11.54 -27.03
CA THR A 434 -29.29 -11.59 -27.64
C THR A 434 -29.20 -11.08 -29.07
N ALA A 435 -30.24 -10.41 -29.57
CA ALA A 435 -30.27 -9.88 -30.93
C ALA A 435 -30.11 -8.35 -30.96
N ALA A 436 -29.64 -7.83 -32.11
CA ALA A 436 -29.47 -6.39 -32.33
C ALA A 436 -30.79 -5.60 -32.24
N THR A 437 -31.92 -6.26 -32.50
CA THR A 437 -33.26 -5.72 -32.27
C THR A 437 -34.03 -6.68 -31.38
N THR A 438 -34.92 -6.14 -30.56
CA THR A 438 -35.80 -6.95 -29.71
C THR A 438 -37.14 -6.25 -29.55
N SER A 439 -38.12 -6.99 -29.06
CA SER A 439 -39.41 -6.45 -28.69
C SER A 439 -39.72 -6.74 -27.24
N ILE A 440 -40.22 -5.74 -26.53
CA ILE A 440 -40.52 -5.82 -25.10
C ILE A 440 -42.00 -5.51 -24.91
N VAL A 441 -42.69 -6.40 -24.19
CA VAL A 441 -44.06 -6.20 -23.73
C VAL A 441 -44.06 -6.04 -22.23
N PHE A 442 -44.51 -4.88 -21.75
CA PHE A 442 -44.67 -4.61 -20.33
C PHE A 442 -46.07 -5.04 -19.88
N THR A 443 -46.16 -5.79 -18.79
CA THR A 443 -47.43 -6.40 -18.35
C THR A 443 -48.12 -5.65 -17.22
N ASN A 444 -47.41 -4.71 -16.59
CA ASN A 444 -47.93 -3.82 -15.56
C ASN A 444 -47.42 -2.39 -15.77
N SER A 445 -48.10 -1.42 -15.16
CA SER A 445 -47.63 -0.04 -15.14
C SER A 445 -46.36 0.07 -14.29
N ILE A 446 -45.33 0.74 -14.81
CA ILE A 446 -44.05 0.90 -14.13
C ILE A 446 -43.61 2.35 -14.25
N LYS A 447 -43.32 2.97 -13.10
CA LYS A 447 -42.77 4.32 -13.06
C LYS A 447 -41.25 4.25 -12.91
N GLY A 448 -40.54 4.85 -13.86
CA GLY A 448 -39.08 4.93 -13.83
C GLY A 448 -38.35 3.67 -14.31
N ALA A 449 -39.00 2.84 -15.15
CA ALA A 449 -38.33 1.71 -15.77
C ALA A 449 -37.28 2.19 -16.78
N PHE A 450 -36.14 1.53 -16.87
CA PHE A 450 -35.19 1.73 -17.96
C PHE A 450 -34.84 0.38 -18.61
N VAL A 451 -34.53 0.43 -19.89
CA VAL A 451 -33.97 -0.70 -20.62
C VAL A 451 -32.46 -0.53 -20.67
N GLU A 452 -31.73 -1.55 -20.28
CA GLU A 452 -30.28 -1.61 -20.34
C GLU A 452 -29.86 -2.58 -21.46
N LEU A 453 -28.89 -2.13 -22.26
CA LEU A 453 -28.21 -2.92 -23.26
C LEU A 453 -26.76 -3.11 -22.82
N GLU A 454 -26.36 -4.36 -22.61
CA GLU A 454 -24.95 -4.75 -22.56
C GLU A 454 -24.50 -5.20 -23.95
N LEU A 455 -23.37 -4.67 -24.40
CA LEU A 455 -22.78 -4.96 -25.70
C LEU A 455 -21.35 -5.46 -25.51
N ARG A 456 -21.02 -6.59 -26.14
CA ARG A 456 -19.67 -7.16 -26.15
C ARG A 456 -19.14 -7.30 -27.56
N ASP A 457 -17.87 -6.98 -27.78
CA ASP A 457 -17.20 -7.20 -29.07
C ASP A 457 -16.48 -8.55 -29.14
N SER A 458 -15.74 -8.77 -30.24
CA SER A 458 -14.99 -10.00 -30.51
C SER A 458 -13.85 -10.28 -29.54
N ASP A 459 -13.29 -9.25 -28.90
CA ASP A 459 -12.24 -9.35 -27.90
C ASP A 459 -12.83 -9.39 -26.47
N ASN A 460 -14.16 -9.52 -26.35
CA ASN A 460 -14.95 -9.56 -25.11
C ASN A 460 -14.95 -8.25 -24.28
N TYR A 461 -14.53 -7.12 -24.85
CA TYR A 461 -14.70 -5.83 -24.19
C TYR A 461 -16.18 -5.48 -24.13
N MET A 462 -16.60 -4.91 -23.01
CA MET A 462 -18.01 -4.76 -22.68
C MET A 462 -18.34 -3.35 -22.20
N CYS A 463 -19.42 -2.80 -22.74
CA CYS A 463 -20.04 -1.56 -22.26
C CYS A 463 -21.55 -1.70 -22.15
N LYS A 464 -22.13 -0.82 -21.33
CA LYS A 464 -23.56 -0.76 -21.09
C LYS A 464 -24.12 0.61 -21.46
N ALA A 465 -25.28 0.62 -22.09
CA ALA A 465 -26.12 1.81 -22.23
C ALA A 465 -27.47 1.57 -21.54
N ARG A 466 -28.09 2.64 -21.07
CA ARG A 466 -29.45 2.62 -20.53
C ARG A 466 -30.29 3.71 -21.13
N THR A 467 -31.58 3.45 -21.32
CA THR A 467 -32.54 4.49 -21.68
C THR A 467 -32.73 5.48 -20.53
N ALA A 468 -33.30 6.65 -20.84
CA ALA A 468 -33.88 7.49 -19.80
C ALA A 468 -34.98 6.72 -19.06
N PRO A 469 -35.27 7.06 -17.78
CA PRO A 469 -36.41 6.48 -17.07
C PRO A 469 -37.70 6.72 -17.85
N MET A 470 -38.38 5.63 -18.17
CA MET A 470 -39.64 5.59 -18.90
C MET A 470 -40.80 5.48 -17.93
N GLU A 471 -41.93 6.03 -18.33
CA GLU A 471 -43.19 5.84 -17.64
C GLU A 471 -44.09 4.95 -18.51
N ILE A 472 -44.39 3.77 -17.99
CA ILE A 472 -45.19 2.77 -18.68
C ILE A 472 -46.55 2.77 -18.02
N ASN A 473 -47.56 3.22 -18.77
CA ASN A 473 -48.92 3.35 -18.27
C ASN A 473 -49.90 2.52 -19.09
N TYR A 474 -51.07 2.25 -18.51
CA TYR A 474 -52.18 1.67 -19.24
C TYR A 474 -52.70 2.66 -20.29
N ASP A 475 -53.10 2.15 -21.45
CA ASP A 475 -53.88 2.94 -22.38
C ASP A 475 -55.26 3.20 -21.75
N LEU A 476 -55.53 4.45 -21.38
CA LEU A 476 -56.83 4.81 -20.84
C LEU A 476 -57.79 5.07 -22.00
N PRO A 477 -59.01 4.51 -21.97
CA PRO A 477 -59.99 4.80 -23.02
C PRO A 477 -60.27 6.30 -23.08
N LEU A 478 -60.42 6.82 -24.30
CA LEU A 478 -60.84 8.20 -24.54
C LEU A 478 -62.27 8.40 -23.99
N TRP A 479 -62.39 9.03 -22.83
CA TRP A 479 -63.70 9.42 -22.29
C TRP A 479 -64.18 10.70 -22.99
N ARG A 480 -65.35 10.64 -23.63
CA ARG A 480 -66.05 11.81 -24.17
C ARG A 480 -67.33 12.03 -23.37
N GLU A 481 -67.42 13.17 -22.71
CA GLU A 481 -68.68 13.61 -22.11
C GLU A 481 -69.68 13.94 -23.22
N VAL A 482 -70.83 13.26 -23.22
CA VAL A 482 -71.92 13.52 -24.16
C VAL A 482 -73.04 14.20 -23.37
N LYS A 483 -73.39 15.43 -23.77
CA LYS A 483 -74.50 16.16 -23.15
C LYS A 483 -75.82 15.41 -23.42
N ALA A 484 -76.59 15.13 -22.36
CA ALA A 484 -77.91 14.53 -22.49
C ALA A 484 -78.84 15.41 -23.35
N LYS A 485 -79.62 14.77 -24.23
CA LYS A 485 -80.58 15.46 -25.12
C LYS A 485 -81.83 15.90 -24.39
#